data_AF-A0A536V135-F1
#
_entry.id   AF-A0A536V135-F1
#
_cell.length_a   1.000
_cell.length_b   1.000
_cell.length_c   1.000
_cell.angle_alpha   90.00
_cell.angle_beta   90.00
_cell.angle_gamma   90.00
#
_symmetry.space_group_name_H-M   'P 1'
#
loop_
_entity.id
_entity.type
_entity.pdbx_description
1 polymer ?
#
loop_
_entity_poly.entity_id
_entity_poly.type
_entity_poly.pdbx_seq_one_letter_code
_entity_poly.pdbx_strand_id
1 'polypeptide(L)' 'MALLQIAEPGEAPAPHRHRLAVGIDLGTTNSLVATVRNSIPMVLPDEEGRPLL' A
#
# COMPACT_ATOMS: atom_id res chain seq x y z
N MET A 1 -8.82 5.63 -11.21
CA MET A 1 -7.88 4.49 -11.26
C MET A 1 -8.44 3.38 -10.38
N ALA A 2 -8.67 2.19 -10.92
CA ALA A 2 -9.25 1.07 -10.17
C ALA A 2 -8.13 0.23 -9.54
N LEU A 3 -8.16 0.06 -8.22
CA LEU A 3 -7.25 -0.84 -7.51
C LEU A 3 -7.69 -2.28 -7.78
N LEU A 4 -6.84 -3.05 -8.47
CA LEU A 4 -7.11 -4.47 -8.70
C LEU A 4 -7.01 -5.22 -7.38
N GLN A 5 -8.11 -5.83 -6.95
CA GLN A 5 -8.13 -6.67 -5.75
C GLN A 5 -7.76 -8.09 -6.14
N ILE A 6 -6.55 -8.50 -5.77
CA ILE A 6 -6.13 -9.90 -5.79
C ILE A 6 -6.32 -10.49 -4.40
N ALA A 7 -6.88 -11.70 -4.33
CA ALA A 7 -7.07 -12.48 -3.12
C ALA A 7 -6.79 -13.95 -3.45
N GLU A 8 -6.24 -14.68 -2.48
CA GLU A 8 -6.03 -16.11 -2.63
C GLU A 8 -7.38 -16.87 -2.67
N PRO A 9 -7.44 -18.07 -3.29
CA PRO A 9 -8.66 -18.87 -3.33
C PRO A 9 -9.21 -19.14 -1.93
N GLY A 10 -10.42 -18.64 -1.64
CA GLY A 10 -11.08 -18.80 -0.35
C GLY A 10 -10.85 -17.68 0.67
N GLU A 11 -9.97 -16.71 0.38
CA GLU A 11 -9.63 -15.62 1.31
C GLU A 11 -10.26 -14.27 0.96
N ALA A 12 -11.43 -14.27 0.30
CA ALA A 12 -12.16 -13.03 0.03
C ALA A 12 -12.54 -12.35 1.37
N PRO A 13 -12.11 -11.09 1.62
CA PRO A 13 -12.36 -10.44 2.90
C PRO A 13 -13.84 -10.08 3.08
N ALA A 14 -14.29 -10.12 4.35
CA ALA A 14 -15.66 -9.80 4.72
C ALA A 14 -16.08 -8.38 4.27
N PRO A 15 -17.35 -8.18 3.87
CA PRO A 15 -17.85 -6.97 3.18
C PRO A 15 -17.78 -5.66 3.98
N HIS A 16 -17.34 -5.67 5.24
CA HIS A 16 -17.25 -4.50 6.13
C HIS A 16 -15.83 -4.28 6.67
N ARG A 17 -14.85 -5.03 6.16
CA ARG A 17 -13.45 -4.84 6.55
C ARG A 17 -12.92 -3.64 5.78
N HIS A 18 -12.48 -2.60 6.51
CA HIS A 18 -11.70 -1.52 5.90
C HIS A 18 -10.49 -2.14 5.23
N ARG A 19 -10.49 -2.15 3.89
CA ARG A 19 -9.36 -2.58 3.10
C ARG A 19 -8.35 -1.44 3.10
N LEU A 20 -7.40 -1.52 4.02
CA LEU A 20 -6.17 -0.74 3.93
C LEU A 20 -5.41 -1.25 2.71
N ALA A 21 -4.99 -0.32 1.85
CA ALA A 21 -4.19 -0.61 0.68
C ALA A 21 -2.90 0.20 0.74
N VAL A 22 -1.81 -0.43 0.35
CA VAL A 22 -0.52 0.21 0.12
C VAL A 22 -0.05 -0.12 -1.29
N GLY A 23 0.59 0.85 -1.94
CA GLY A 23 1.39 0.62 -3.12
C GLY A 23 2.81 0.25 -2.68
N ILE A 24 3.39 -0.77 -3.30
CA ILE A 24 4.77 -1.19 -3.07
C ILE A 24 5.49 -1.08 -4.41
N ASP A 25 6.59 -0.33 -4.42
CA ASP A 25 7.53 -0.27 -5.54
C ASP A 25 8.85 -0.92 -5.11
N LEU A 26 9.26 -1.96 -5.85
CA LEU A 26 10.42 -2.77 -5.52
C LEU A 26 11.54 -2.50 -6.53
N GLY A 27 12.55 -1.76 -6.08
CA GLY A 27 13.82 -1.61 -6.79
C GLY A 27 14.89 -2.56 -6.27
N THR A 28 16.02 -2.61 -6.98
CA THR A 28 17.18 -3.42 -6.56
C THR A 28 18.03 -2.76 -5.49
N THR A 29 18.01 -1.42 -5.42
CA THR A 29 18.74 -0.63 -4.40
C THR A 29 17.80 -0.17 -3.31
N ASN A 30 16.64 0.38 -3.71
CA ASN A 30 15.68 0.98 -2.81
C ASN A 30 14.28 0.41 -3.07
N SER A 31 13.46 0.37 -2.03
CA SER A 31 12.05 -0.01 -2.11
C SER A 31 11.22 1.07 -1.44
N LEU A 32 10.03 1.30 -1.96
CA LEU A 32 9.14 2.36 -1.48
C LEU A 32 7.77 1.78 -1.18
N VAL A 33 7.17 2.24 -0.09
CA VAL A 33 5.79 1.93 0.28
C VAL A 33 5.00 3.23 0.36
N ALA A 34 3.82 3.27 -0.25
CA ALA A 34 2.96 4.44 -0.27
C ALA A 34 1.50 4.08 0.02
N THR A 35 0.72 5.06 0.43
CA THR A 35 -0.74 4.94 0.57
C THR A 35 -1.42 6.20 0.03
N VAL A 36 -2.75 6.18 -0.04
CA VAL A 36 -3.55 7.35 -0.39
C VAL A 36 -4.33 7.78 0.84
N ARG A 37 -4.10 9.02 1.28
CA ARG A 37 -4.85 9.65 2.37
C ARG A 37 -5.52 10.90 1.86
N ASN A 38 -6.84 11.03 2.05
CA ASN A 38 -7.62 12.16 1.56
C ASN A 38 -7.43 12.41 0.04
N SER A 39 -7.37 11.33 -0.74
CA SER A 39 -7.10 11.38 -2.18
C SER A 39 -5.71 11.92 -2.58
N ILE A 40 -4.78 12.03 -1.63
CA ILE A 40 -3.40 12.46 -1.86
C ILE A 40 -2.47 11.25 -1.66
N PRO A 41 -1.63 10.88 -2.64
CA PRO A 41 -0.62 9.85 -2.46
C PRO A 41 0.48 10.34 -1.53
N MET A 42 0.91 9.48 -0.61
CA MET A 42 1.98 9.77 0.33
C MET A 42 2.87 8.55 0.56
N VAL A 43 4.17 8.77 0.65
CA VAL A 43 5.16 7.74 1.02
C VAL A 43 5.07 7.49 2.52
N LEU A 44 5.12 6.23 2.92
CA LEU A 44 5.22 5.84 4.32
C LEU A 44 6.68 6.00 4.77
N PRO A 45 6.95 6.74 5.85
CA PRO A 45 8.30 6.86 6.39
C PRO A 45 8.74 5.55 7.06
N ASP A 46 10.06 5.36 7.14
CA ASP A 46 10.69 4.33 7.96
C ASP A 46 10.58 4.63 9.47
N GLU A 47 11.19 3.78 10.30
CA GLU A 47 11.16 3.90 11.76
C GLU A 47 11.85 5.19 12.25
N GLU A 48 12.81 5.72 11.48
CA GLU A 48 13.50 7.00 11.73
C GLU A 48 12.75 8.22 11.18
N GLY A 49 11.57 8.03 10.58
CA GLY A 49 10.76 9.12 10.02
C GLY A 49 11.21 9.58 8.64
N ARG A 50 12.12 8.87 7.97
CA ARG A 50 12.64 9.23 6.65
C ARG A 50 11.78 8.59 5.56
N PRO A 51 11.46 9.30 4.47
CA PRO A 51 10.90 8.65 3.29
C PRO A 51 11.95 7.72 2.71
N LEU A 52 11.59 6.46 2.44
CA LEU A 52 12.46 5.53 1.72
C LEU A 52 12.72 6.09 0.31
N LEU A 53 13.99 6.34 0.00
CA LEU A 53 14.51 6.85 -1.29
C LEU A 53 15.26 5.74 -1.98
#